data_AF-A0A839HCG1-F1
#
_entry.id   AF-A0A839HCG1-F1
#
_cell.length_a   1.000
_cell.length_b   1.000
_cell.length_c   1.000
_cell.angle_alpha   90.00
_cell.angle_beta   90.00
_cell.angle_gamma   90.00
#
_symmetry.space_group_name_H-M   'P 1'
#
loop_
_entity.id
_entity.type
_entity.pdbx_description
1 polymer ?
#
loop_
_entity_poly.entity_id
_entity_poly.type
_entity_poly.pdbx_seq_one_letter_code
_entity_poly.pdbx_strand_id
1 'polypeptide(L)'
;MKTDKHLHTLLTSGPAAFQFLTGRLELVGNYHGRSITFKELERRADCVFEPENGVGPVYILEIQTQHSGDVYDRLVLELVLYRKLHPNCTVHGLVLFIERSGDEP
;
A
#
# COMPACT_ATOMS: atom_id res chain seq x y z
N MET A 1 -5.63 -0.94 -15.96
CA MET A 1 -5.69 0.45 -16.51
C MET A 1 -6.93 1.27 -16.16
N LYS A 2 -8.19 0.75 -16.15
CA LYS A 2 -9.36 1.54 -15.68
C LYS A 2 -9.65 1.34 -14.19
N THR A 3 -9.53 0.11 -13.71
CA THR A 3 -9.74 -0.29 -12.31
C THR A 3 -8.70 0.34 -11.38
N ASP A 4 -7.42 0.36 -11.79
CA ASP A 4 -6.33 0.96 -11.01
C ASP A 4 -6.55 2.45 -10.76
N LYS A 5 -7.11 3.19 -11.72
CA LYS A 5 -7.38 4.62 -11.56
C LYS A 5 -8.49 4.89 -10.54
N HIS A 6 -9.57 4.11 -10.57
CA HIS A 6 -10.66 4.26 -9.61
C HIS A 6 -10.25 3.85 -8.20
N LEU A 7 -9.49 2.76 -8.06
CA LEU A 7 -8.94 2.32 -6.78
C LEU A 7 -7.94 3.33 -6.21
N HIS A 8 -7.05 3.87 -7.05
CA HIS A 8 -6.17 4.96 -6.66
C HIS A 8 -6.97 6.17 -6.18
N THR A 9 -7.97 6.63 -6.95
CA THR A 9 -8.83 7.75 -6.54
C THR A 9 -9.49 7.49 -5.19
N LEU A 10 -10.03 6.28 -4.98
CA LEU A 10 -10.64 5.87 -3.73
C LEU A 10 -9.63 5.95 -2.57
N LEU A 11 -8.43 5.36 -2.72
CA LEU A 11 -7.41 5.36 -1.67
C LEU A 11 -6.89 6.77 -1.34
N THR A 12 -6.76 7.63 -2.34
CA THR A 12 -6.37 9.03 -2.12
C THR A 12 -7.48 9.91 -1.52
N SER A 13 -8.72 9.40 -1.40
CA SER A 13 -9.84 10.17 -0.84
C SER A 13 -9.76 10.33 0.69
N GLY A 14 -8.98 9.49 1.37
CA GLY A 14 -8.67 9.63 2.79
C GLY A 14 -8.67 8.33 3.58
N PRO A 15 -8.44 8.40 4.90
CA PRO A 15 -8.31 7.24 5.80
C PRO A 15 -9.50 6.29 5.81
N ALA A 16 -10.71 6.81 5.60
CA ALA A 16 -11.93 6.00 5.59
C ALA A 16 -11.93 4.95 4.47
N ALA A 17 -11.36 5.28 3.31
CA ALA A 17 -11.23 4.36 2.19
C ALA A 17 -10.28 3.20 2.52
N PHE A 18 -9.15 3.49 3.18
CA PHE A 18 -8.22 2.47 3.65
C PHE A 18 -8.90 1.52 4.63
N GLN A 19 -9.60 2.06 5.64
CA GLN A 19 -10.31 1.25 6.63
C GLN A 19 -11.36 0.36 5.97
N PHE A 20 -12.11 0.89 4.99
CA PHE A 20 -13.08 0.11 4.23
C PHE A 20 -12.44 -1.08 3.50
N LEU A 21 -11.32 -0.84 2.81
CA LEU A 21 -10.65 -1.86 1.99
C LEU A 21 -9.87 -2.90 2.80
N THR A 22 -9.40 -2.55 3.99
CA THR A 22 -8.58 -3.42 4.86
C THR A 22 -9.39 -4.17 5.91
N GLY A 23 -10.72 -4.13 5.86
CA GLY A 23 -11.56 -4.80 6.85
C GLY A 23 -11.53 -4.13 8.23
N ARG A 24 -11.43 -2.79 8.25
CA ARG A 24 -11.40 -1.91 9.45
C ARG A 24 -10.11 -1.96 10.26
N LEU A 25 -8.97 -2.10 9.60
CA LEU A 25 -7.68 -1.90 10.28
C LEU A 25 -7.63 -0.47 10.85
N GLU A 26 -7.45 -0.36 12.17
CA GLU A 26 -7.51 0.93 12.86
C GLU A 26 -6.28 1.79 12.56
N LEU A 27 -6.52 3.01 12.10
CA LEU A 27 -5.51 4.05 11.96
C LEU A 27 -5.64 5.00 13.16
N VAL A 28 -4.59 5.08 13.98
CA VAL A 28 -4.55 6.01 15.12
C VAL A 28 -3.97 7.34 14.65
N GLY A 29 -4.82 8.36 14.55
CA GLY A 29 -4.46 9.69 14.07
C GLY A 29 -4.79 9.94 12.59
N ASN A 30 -4.34 11.07 12.05
CA ASN A 30 -4.59 11.42 10.66
C ASN A 30 -3.56 10.77 9.73
N TYR A 31 -4.04 10.26 8.60
CA TYR A 31 -3.22 9.63 7.56
C TYR A 31 -3.56 10.22 6.19
N HIS A 32 -2.58 10.23 5.30
CA HIS A 32 -2.80 10.54 3.90
C HIS A 32 -2.23 9.43 3.02
N GLY A 33 -2.99 9.08 1.98
CA GLY A 33 -2.58 8.09 0.98
C GLY A 33 -1.98 8.78 -0.24
N ARG A 34 -0.82 8.32 -0.70
CA ARG A 34 -0.21 8.77 -1.97
C ARG A 34 0.53 7.61 -2.64
N SER A 35 0.68 7.66 -3.97
CA SER A 35 1.63 6.75 -4.61
C SER A 35 3.06 7.27 -4.48
N ILE A 36 4.00 6.36 -4.31
CA ILE A 36 5.43 6.65 -4.22
C ILE A 36 6.16 5.89 -5.31
N THR A 37 7.07 6.56 -6.01
CA THR A 37 8.01 5.91 -6.94
C THR A 37 9.33 5.63 -6.23
N PHE A 38 9.68 4.35 -6.11
CA PHE A 38 10.98 3.88 -5.66
C PHE A 38 11.94 3.89 -6.84
N LYS A 39 12.78 4.93 -6.92
CA LYS A 39 13.73 5.11 -8.03
C LYS A 39 14.74 3.95 -8.15
N GLU A 40 15.12 3.34 -7.03
CA GLU A 40 16.02 2.17 -7.00
C GLU A 40 15.40 0.91 -7.65
N LEU A 41 14.08 0.86 -7.84
CA LEU A 41 13.37 -0.21 -8.54
C LEU A 41 12.74 0.23 -9.87
N GLU A 42 12.88 1.50 -10.24
CA GLU A 42 12.08 2.14 -11.31
C GLU A 42 10.58 1.85 -11.21
N ARG A 43 10.07 1.67 -9.98
CA ARG A 43 8.73 1.16 -9.71
C ARG A 43 7.92 2.07 -8.82
N ARG A 44 6.60 2.06 -9.03
CA ARG A 44 5.63 2.80 -8.23
C ARG A 44 4.79 1.81 -7.43
N ALA A 45 4.74 1.98 -6.12
CA ALA A 45 3.74 1.31 -5.30
C ALA A 45 2.36 1.90 -5.57
N ASP A 46 1.32 1.07 -5.52
CA ASP A 46 -0.05 1.51 -5.78
C ASP A 46 -0.44 2.60 -4.78
N CYS A 47 -0.23 2.33 -3.49
CA CYS A 47 -0.46 3.32 -2.44
C CYS A 47 0.44 3.14 -1.22
N VAL A 48 0.83 4.27 -0.62
CA VAL A 48 1.51 4.35 0.67
C VAL A 48 0.71 5.28 1.57
N PHE A 49 0.34 4.79 2.75
CA PHE A 49 -0.32 5.57 3.81
C PHE A 49 0.67 5.95 4.87
N GLU A 50 0.89 7.25 5.04
CA GLU A 50 1.83 7.81 6.00
C GLU A 50 1.07 8.61 7.08
N PRO A 51 1.45 8.50 8.36
CA PRO A 51 0.89 9.34 9.41
C PRO A 51 1.28 10.80 9.17
N GLU A 52 0.33 11.73 9.26
CA GLU A 52 0.58 13.16 8.99
C GLU A 52 1.61 13.78 9.93
N ASN A 53 1.63 13.33 11.19
CA ASN A 53 2.56 13.80 12.21
C ASN A 53 3.90 13.02 12.22
N GLY A 54 4.08 12.05 11.32
CA GLY A 54 5.25 11.16 11.28
C GLY A 54 5.33 10.17 12.44
N VAL A 55 4.30 10.07 13.28
CA VAL A 55 4.24 9.16 14.43
C VAL A 55 3.22 8.06 14.16
N GLY A 56 3.72 6.84 13.98
CA GLY A 56 2.91 5.66 13.70
C GLY A 56 3.51 4.79 12.61
N PRO A 57 2.90 3.62 12.33
CA PRO A 57 3.34 2.77 11.23
C PRO A 57 2.95 3.37 9.87
N VAL A 58 3.76 3.09 8.86
CA VAL A 58 3.43 3.32 7.45
C VAL A 58 2.88 2.04 6.84
N TYR A 59 1.90 2.17 5.96
CA TYR A 59 1.31 1.03 5.25
C TYR A 59 1.58 1.16 3.75
N ILE A 60 2.22 0.15 3.16
CA ILE A 60 2.37 0.01 1.70
C ILE A 60 1.35 -1.00 1.23
N LEU A 61 0.58 -0.61 0.22
CA LEU A 61 -0.57 -1.35 -0.28
C LEU A 61 -0.39 -1.62 -1.77
N GLU A 62 -0.46 -2.89 -2.16
CA GLU A 62 -0.49 -3.35 -3.56
C GLU A 62 -1.85 -3.97 -3.86
N ILE A 63 -2.45 -3.64 -5.01
CA ILE A 63 -3.76 -4.15 -5.41
C ILE A 63 -3.62 -5.09 -6.61
N GLN A 64 -4.18 -6.29 -6.47
CA GLN A 64 -4.21 -7.29 -7.52
C GLN A 64 -5.64 -7.45 -8.05
N THR A 65 -5.82 -7.00 -9.30
CA THR A 65 -7.06 -7.21 -10.07
C THR A 65 -7.04 -8.52 -10.85
N GLN A 66 -5.85 -9.10 -11.02
CA GLN A 66 -5.58 -10.40 -11.63
C GLN A 66 -4.47 -11.06 -10.83
N HIS A 67 -4.39 -12.39 -10.85
CA HIS A 67 -3.32 -13.10 -10.19
C HIS A 67 -1.96 -12.75 -10.83
N SER A 68 -0.98 -12.46 -9.99
CA SER A 68 0.39 -12.11 -10.33
C SER A 68 1.29 -12.80 -9.33
N GLY A 69 2.03 -13.82 -9.79
CA GLY A 69 2.83 -14.68 -8.93
C GLY A 69 4.01 -14.01 -8.24
N ASP A 70 4.27 -12.73 -8.53
CA ASP A 70 5.40 -11.97 -7.97
C ASP A 70 4.98 -10.86 -7.00
N VAL A 71 3.68 -10.68 -6.70
CA VAL A 71 3.20 -9.56 -5.87
C VAL A 71 3.85 -9.50 -4.49
N TYR A 72 4.13 -10.65 -3.88
CA TYR A 72 4.77 -10.72 -2.56
C TYR A 72 6.25 -10.33 -2.61
N ASP A 73 7.00 -10.84 -3.59
CA ASP A 73 8.40 -10.45 -3.81
C ASP A 73 8.51 -8.95 -4.04
N ARG A 74 7.59 -8.46 -4.89
CA ARG A 74 7.41 -7.06 -5.22
C ARG A 74 7.15 -6.20 -3.98
N LEU A 75 6.26 -6.62 -3.08
CA LEU A 75 5.95 -5.90 -1.85
C LEU A 75 7.12 -5.92 -0.85
N VAL A 76 7.81 -7.06 -0.71
CA VAL A 76 8.98 -7.17 0.19
C VAL A 76 10.07 -6.18 -0.20
N LEU A 77 10.35 -6.04 -1.50
CA LEU A 77 11.31 -5.06 -1.99
C LEU A 77 10.91 -3.61 -1.65
N GLU A 78 9.64 -3.26 -1.80
CA GLU A 78 9.13 -1.93 -1.47
C GLU A 78 9.25 -1.62 0.02
N LEU A 79 8.94 -2.60 0.89
CA LEU A 79 9.09 -2.46 2.34
C LEU A 79 10.55 -2.22 2.73
N VAL A 80 11.48 -2.99 2.17
CA VAL A 80 12.93 -2.86 2.47
C VAL A 80 13.43 -1.49 2.03
N LEU A 81 13.05 -1.02 0.85
CA LEU A 81 13.48 0.27 0.32
C LEU A 81 12.88 1.44 1.10
N TYR A 82 11.60 1.35 1.46
CA TYR A 82 10.99 2.36 2.29
C TYR A 82 11.71 2.47 3.64
N ARG A 83 12.00 1.34 4.30
CA ARG A 83 12.79 1.36 5.56
C ARG A 83 14.20 1.86 5.37
N LYS A 84 14.86 1.58 4.24
CA LYS A 84 16.20 2.12 3.95
C LYS A 84 16.20 3.65 3.94
N LEU A 85 15.16 4.26 3.39
CA LEU A 85 14.96 5.72 3.38
C LEU A 85 14.44 6.26 4.72
N HIS A 86 13.72 5.44 5.48
CA HIS A 86 13.06 5.80 6.74
C HIS A 86 13.38 4.78 7.85
N PRO A 87 14.64 4.73 8.35
CA PRO A 87 15.14 3.61 9.17
C PRO A 87 14.41 3.41 10.51
N ASN A 88 13.87 4.49 11.07
CA ASN A 88 13.17 4.47 12.36
C ASN A 88 11.65 4.25 12.20
N CYS A 89 11.16 4.08 10.98
CA CYS A 89 9.74 3.87 10.71
C CYS A 89 9.39 2.38 10.80
N THR A 90 8.29 2.08 11.49
CA THR A 90 7.62 0.78 11.33
C THR A 90 6.86 0.80 10.01
N VAL A 91 7.04 -0.21 9.16
CA VAL A 91 6.31 -0.32 7.89
C VAL A 91 5.62 -1.68 7.82
N HIS A 92 4.39 -1.68 7.32
CA HIS A 92 3.58 -2.86 7.09
C HIS A 92 3.23 -2.97 5.60
N GLY A 93 3.30 -4.18 5.07
CA GLY A 93 2.86 -4.48 3.71
C GLY A 93 1.47 -5.10 3.72
N LEU A 94 0.66 -4.70 2.75
CA LEU A 94 -0.70 -5.19 2.54
C LEU A 94 -0.87 -5.51 1.05
N VAL A 95 -1.44 -6.67 0.76
CA VAL A 95 -1.91 -7.01 -0.59
C VAL A 95 -3.42 -7.10 -0.56
N LEU A 96 -4.09 -6.39 -1.47
CA LEU A 96 -5.53 -6.48 -1.67
C LEU A 96 -5.82 -7.22 -2.96
N PHE A 97 -6.50 -8.36 -2.84
CA PHE A 97 -6.99 -9.10 -3.98
C PHE A 97 -8.46 -8.77 -4.21
N ILE A 98 -8.81 -8.38 -5.43
CA ILE A 98 -10.22 -8.12 -5.79
C ILE A 98 -11.04 -9.42 -5.77
N GLU A 99 -10.42 -10.52 -6.18
CA GLU A 99 -11.00 -11.86 -6.11
C GLU A 99 -10.17 -12.74 -5.18
N ARG A 100 -10.85 -13.60 -4.42
CA ARG A 100 -10.20 -14.49 -3.45
C ARG A 100 -9.19 -15.45 -4.09
N SER A 101 -9.45 -15.88 -5.33
CA SER A 101 -8.57 -16.71 -6.15
C SER A 101 -7.23 -16.03 -6.50
N GLY A 102 -7.13 -14.72 -6.31
CA GLY A 102 -5.87 -14.00 -6.50
C GLY A 102 -4.81 -14.35 -5.46
N ASP A 103 -5.23 -14.78 -4.26
CA ASP A 103 -4.37 -15.18 -3.13
C ASP A 103 -4.16 -16.70 -3.08
N GLU A 104 -4.05 -17.33 -4.25
CA GLU A 104 -3.67 -18.74 -4.37
C GLU A 104 -2.17 -18.82 -4.72
N PRO A 105 -1.43 -19.79 -4.15
CA PRO A 105 0.00 -19.98 -4.40
C PRO A 105 0.31 -20.49 -5.82
#